data_AF-A0A6L7U244-F1
#
_entry.id   AF-A0A6L7U244-F1
#
_cell.length_a   1.000
_cell.length_b   1.000
_cell.length_c   1.000
_cell.angle_alpha   90.00
_cell.angle_beta   90.00
_cell.angle_gamma   90.00
#
_symmetry.space_group_name_H-M   'P 1'
#
loop_
_entity.id
_entity.type
_entity.pdbx_description
1 polymer ?
#
loop_
_entity_poly.entity_id
_entity_poly.type
_entity_poly.pdbx_seq_one_letter_code
_entity_poly.pdbx_strand_id
1 'polypeptide(L)'
;MRKHWQGGRFHVTNRIVSDAGSYTTKVRHGRVWVYLQSLERGQRIPLPFKGEYLPTGILRLLLQPNGQVEFHHAVDEDTVCSTRPCGADTVGVDKGYIEAYTDSNGERHGEGRPAVRGEHPRHGQGPAAQPP
;
A
#
# COMPACT_ATOMS: atom_id res chain seq x y z
N MET A 1 7.11 -28.00 6.69
CA MET A 1 6.23 -27.18 7.55
C MET A 1 5.86 -25.90 6.80
N ARG A 2 4.57 -25.64 6.52
CA ARG A 2 4.14 -24.33 6.02
C ARG A 2 3.91 -23.40 7.21
N LYS A 3 4.70 -22.32 7.31
CA LYS A 3 4.40 -21.19 8.20
C LYS A 3 3.18 -20.49 7.62
N HIS A 4 1.99 -20.79 8.13
CA HIS A 4 0.81 -20.02 7.77
C HIS A 4 0.96 -18.65 8.43
N TRP A 5 1.15 -17.61 7.63
CA TRP A 5 1.06 -16.25 8.12
C TRP A 5 -0.43 -16.01 8.40
N GLN A 6 -0.79 -15.72 9.65
CA GLN A 6 -2.16 -15.30 9.95
C GLN A 6 -2.35 -13.95 9.27
N GLY A 7 -3.05 -13.95 8.13
CA GLY A 7 -3.30 -12.73 7.38
C GLY A 7 -3.91 -11.67 8.30
N GLY A 8 -3.39 -10.45 8.22
CA GLY A 8 -3.87 -9.34 9.03
C GLY A 8 -5.39 -9.18 8.89
N ARG A 9 -6.11 -9.21 10.01
CA ARG A 9 -7.54 -8.89 10.04
C ARG A 9 -7.68 -7.38 10.07
N PHE A 10 -8.24 -6.82 9.00
CA PHE A 10 -8.56 -5.40 8.90
C PHE A 10 -10.09 -5.26 8.81
N HIS A 11 -10.71 -4.67 9.83
CA HIS A 11 -12.16 -4.46 9.89
C HIS A 11 -12.48 -2.99 9.67
N VAL A 12 -13.17 -2.71 8.57
CA VAL A 12 -13.60 -1.37 8.15
C VAL A 12 -15.02 -1.51 7.62
N THR A 13 -15.96 -0.77 8.21
CA THR A 13 -17.39 -0.91 7.96
C THR A 13 -17.88 -0.11 6.75
N ASN A 14 -17.11 0.87 6.31
CA ASN A 14 -17.39 1.73 5.14
C ASN A 14 -16.68 1.24 3.87
N ARG A 15 -16.39 -0.05 3.76
CA ARG A 15 -15.73 -0.65 2.59
C ARG A 15 -16.67 -1.53 1.78
N ILE A 16 -16.65 -1.34 0.46
CA ILE A 16 -17.24 -2.25 -0.53
C ILE A 16 -16.10 -2.90 -1.31
N VAL A 17 -16.14 -4.22 -1.49
CA VAL A 17 -15.15 -4.95 -2.31
C VAL A 17 -15.90 -5.53 -3.51
N SER A 18 -15.46 -5.16 -4.71
CA SER A 18 -16.02 -5.61 -5.98
C SER A 18 -14.98 -6.43 -6.73
N ASP A 19 -15.36 -7.59 -7.22
CA ASP A 19 -14.54 -8.39 -8.12
C ASP A 19 -14.54 -7.80 -9.54
N ALA A 20 -13.61 -8.25 -10.38
CA ALA A 20 -13.42 -7.74 -11.73
C ALA A 20 -14.67 -7.87 -12.63
N GLY A 21 -15.57 -8.82 -12.36
CA GLY A 21 -16.82 -9.00 -13.13
C GLY A 21 -17.97 -8.10 -12.67
N SER A 22 -17.89 -7.54 -11.46
CA SER A 22 -18.99 -6.79 -10.84
C SER A 22 -18.98 -5.28 -11.12
N TYR A 23 -18.02 -4.81 -11.91
CA TYR A 23 -18.01 -3.44 -12.41
C TYR A 23 -17.57 -3.37 -13.86
N THR A 24 -17.83 -2.23 -14.50
CA THR A 24 -17.24 -1.89 -15.80
C THR A 24 -16.70 -0.49 -15.78
N THR A 25 -15.56 -0.28 -16.42
CA THR A 25 -14.94 1.04 -16.59
C THR A 25 -15.20 1.54 -18.01
N LYS A 26 -15.64 2.80 -18.16
CA LYS A 26 -15.84 3.43 -19.48
C LYS A 26 -15.33 4.87 -19.48
N VAL A 27 -14.83 5.33 -20.62
CA VAL A 27 -14.49 6.74 -20.83
C VAL A 27 -15.68 7.43 -21.51
N ARG A 28 -16.16 8.53 -20.93
CA ARG A 28 -17.21 9.39 -21.51
C ARG A 28 -16.84 10.86 -21.30
N HIS A 29 -16.88 11.64 -22.38
CA HIS A 29 -16.54 13.07 -22.37
C HIS A 29 -15.16 13.36 -21.73
N GLY A 30 -14.16 12.52 -22.03
CA GLY A 30 -12.80 12.67 -21.47
C GLY A 30 -12.69 12.35 -19.97
N ARG A 31 -13.73 11.80 -19.34
CA ARG A 31 -13.70 11.36 -17.94
C ARG A 31 -13.91 9.86 -17.85
N VAL A 32 -13.22 9.23 -16.90
CA VAL A 32 -13.38 7.82 -16.59
C VAL A 32 -14.55 7.65 -15.63
N TRP A 33 -15.37 6.64 -15.89
CA TRP A 33 -16.52 6.26 -15.07
C TRP A 33 -16.45 4.77 -14.73
N VAL A 34 -16.61 4.46 -13.45
CA VAL A 34 -16.75 3.10 -12.93
C VAL A 34 -18.22 2.85 -12.67
N TYR A 35 -18.78 1.84 -13.32
CA TYR A 35 -20.18 1.43 -13.15
C TYR A 35 -20.22 0.20 -12.26
N LEU A 36 -20.59 0.38 -11.00
CA LEU A 36 -20.75 -0.70 -10.04
C LEU A 36 -22.11 -1.36 -10.17
N GLN A 37 -22.16 -2.67 -9.95
CA GLN A 37 -23.42 -3.36 -9.76
C GLN A 37 -24.18 -2.76 -8.57
N SER A 38 -25.44 -2.34 -8.79
CA SER A 38 -26.31 -1.90 -7.71
C SER A 38 -27.02 -3.10 -7.05
N LEU A 39 -27.75 -2.85 -5.97
CA LEU A 39 -28.63 -3.84 -5.35
C LEU A 39 -29.82 -4.23 -6.25
N GLU A 40 -30.19 -3.35 -7.20
CA GLU A 40 -31.22 -3.62 -8.18
C GLU A 40 -30.65 -4.34 -9.40
N ARG A 41 -31.28 -5.47 -9.77
CA ARG A 41 -30.84 -6.28 -10.90
C ARG A 41 -30.85 -5.47 -12.19
N GLY A 42 -29.71 -5.48 -12.90
CA GLY A 42 -29.53 -4.76 -14.16
C GLY A 42 -29.22 -3.27 -14.02
N GLN A 43 -29.38 -2.68 -12.84
CA GLN A 43 -29.02 -1.29 -12.58
C GLN A 43 -27.58 -1.19 -12.10
N ARG A 44 -26.88 -0.15 -12.57
CA ARG A 44 -25.50 0.14 -12.20
C ARG A 44 -25.36 1.57 -11.72
N ILE A 45 -24.56 1.76 -10.68
CA ILE A 45 -24.26 3.08 -10.11
C ILE A 45 -23.03 3.64 -10.81
N PRO A 46 -23.14 4.75 -11.58
CA PRO A 46 -22.00 5.40 -12.20
C PRO A 46 -21.25 6.24 -11.17
N LEU A 47 -19.96 5.95 -10.97
CA LEU A 47 -19.08 6.74 -10.13
C LEU A 47 -17.98 7.37 -11.00
N PRO A 48 -17.71 8.69 -10.86
CA PRO A 48 -16.60 9.31 -11.54
C PRO A 48 -15.28 8.79 -10.94
N PHE A 49 -14.33 8.42 -11.81
CA PHE A 49 -13.01 7.96 -11.41
C PHE A 49 -11.96 8.97 -11.82
N LYS A 50 -11.08 9.29 -10.87
CA LYS A 50 -9.90 10.13 -11.11
C LYS A 50 -8.67 9.32 -10.69
N GLY A 51 -7.92 8.86 -11.69
CA GLY A 51 -6.69 8.12 -11.50
C GLY A 51 -5.95 8.02 -12.83
N GLU A 52 -4.64 7.80 -12.75
CA GLU A 52 -3.75 7.66 -13.91
C GLU A 52 -3.96 6.32 -14.63
N TYR A 53 -4.16 5.25 -13.85
CA TYR A 53 -4.35 3.89 -14.35
C TYR A 53 -5.80 3.45 -14.15
N LEU A 54 -6.40 2.88 -15.20
CA LEU A 54 -7.75 2.34 -15.12
C LEU A 54 -7.78 1.15 -14.14
N PRO A 55 -8.80 1.05 -13.28
CA PRO A 55 -8.90 -0.06 -12.35
C PRO A 55 -9.18 -1.36 -13.08
N THR A 56 -8.41 -2.38 -12.72
CA THR A 56 -8.59 -3.77 -13.13
C THR A 56 -8.56 -4.67 -11.90
N GLY A 57 -9.09 -5.89 -12.02
CA GLY A 57 -9.09 -6.85 -10.90
C GLY A 57 -10.03 -6.45 -9.76
N ILE A 58 -9.64 -6.76 -8.53
CA ILE A 58 -10.42 -6.46 -7.32
C ILE A 58 -10.38 -4.97 -7.03
N LEU A 59 -11.56 -4.35 -7.02
CA LEU A 59 -11.74 -2.95 -6.69
C LEU A 59 -12.26 -2.81 -5.26
N ARG A 60 -11.54 -2.06 -4.43
CA ARG A 60 -12.00 -1.70 -3.08
C ARG A 60 -12.45 -0.24 -3.10
N LEU A 61 -13.64 -0.01 -2.58
CA LEU A 61 -14.20 1.32 -2.41
C LEU A 61 -14.31 1.65 -0.94
N LEU A 62 -13.86 2.83 -0.56
CA LEU A 62 -14.00 3.37 0.79
C LEU A 62 -14.91 4.59 0.74
N LEU A 63 -15.98 4.56 1.55
CA LEU A 63 -16.92 5.66 1.64
C LEU A 63 -16.45 6.63 2.71
N GLN A 64 -16.01 7.81 2.30
CA GLN A 64 -15.53 8.83 3.24
C GLN A 64 -16.71 9.57 3.90
N PRO A 65 -16.55 10.05 5.15
CA PRO A 65 -17.63 10.76 5.86
C PRO A 65 -18.13 12.03 5.14
N ASN A 66 -17.30 12.62 4.28
CA ASN A 66 -17.63 13.78 3.46
C ASN A 66 -18.41 13.43 2.17
N GLY A 67 -18.81 12.17 1.99
CA GLY A 67 -19.52 11.69 0.81
C GLY A 67 -18.63 11.38 -0.39
N GLN A 68 -17.30 11.50 -0.26
CA GLN A 68 -16.38 11.08 -1.31
C GLN A 68 -16.20 9.56 -1.33
N VAL A 69 -15.87 9.03 -2.50
CA VAL A 69 -15.57 7.61 -2.69
C VAL A 69 -14.11 7.48 -3.11
N GLU A 70 -13.32 6.79 -2.30
CA GLU A 70 -11.94 6.46 -2.62
C GLU A 70 -11.85 5.08 -3.27
N PHE A 71 -11.05 5.00 -4.33
CA PHE A 71 -10.84 3.79 -5.12
C PHE A 71 -9.45 3.24 -4.85
N HIS A 72 -9.39 1.98 -4.40
CA HIS A 72 -8.16 1.25 -4.18
C HIS A 72 -8.14 0.03 -5.11
N HIS A 73 -7.21 0.03 -6.06
CA HIS A 73 -6.94 -1.08 -6.98
C HIS A 73 -5.44 -1.34 -7.05
N ALA A 74 -5.08 -2.57 -7.44
CA ALA A 74 -3.71 -2.90 -7.73
C ALA A 74 -3.35 -2.39 -9.14
N VAL A 75 -2.10 -1.97 -9.29
CA VAL A 75 -1.49 -1.66 -10.58
C VAL A 75 -0.24 -2.53 -10.68
N ASP A 76 0.01 -3.10 -11.85
CA ASP A 76 1.18 -3.94 -12.07
C ASP A 76 2.47 -3.15 -11.87
N GLU A 77 3.46 -3.78 -11.23
CA GLU A 77 4.72 -3.14 -10.86
C GLU A 77 5.43 -2.55 -12.10
N ASP A 78 5.45 -3.29 -13.21
CA ASP A 78 6.05 -2.85 -14.48
C ASP A 78 5.41 -1.58 -15.06
N THR A 79 4.19 -1.24 -14.60
CA THR A 79 3.45 -0.06 -15.06
C THR A 79 3.84 1.19 -14.25
N VAL A 80 4.23 1.05 -12.99
CA VAL A 80 4.46 2.17 -12.05
C VAL A 80 5.91 2.30 -11.59
N CYS A 81 6.67 1.20 -11.54
CA CYS A 81 8.06 1.22 -11.14
C CYS A 81 8.96 1.59 -12.31
N SER A 82 10.03 2.34 -11.99
CA SER A 82 11.13 2.56 -12.92
C SER A 82 11.78 1.21 -13.26
N THR A 83 11.51 0.70 -14.45
CA THR A 83 12.13 -0.52 -15.02
C THR A 83 13.60 -0.35 -15.40
N ARG A 84 14.23 0.76 -14.99
CA ARG A 84 15.65 1.00 -15.22
C ARG A 84 16.43 -0.15 -14.56
N PRO A 85 17.36 -0.80 -15.28
CA PRO A 85 18.20 -1.82 -14.68
C PRO A 85 18.90 -1.23 -13.46
N CYS A 86 19.07 -2.04 -12.42
CA CYS A 86 19.64 -1.66 -11.13
C CYS A 86 21.12 -1.22 -11.17
N GLY A 87 21.66 -0.91 -12.34
CA GLY A 87 23.09 -0.64 -12.56
C GLY A 87 23.92 -1.91 -12.43
N ALA A 88 25.22 -1.79 -12.74
CA ALA A 88 26.18 -2.86 -12.47
C ALA A 88 26.83 -2.71 -11.08
N ASP A 89 26.68 -1.53 -10.46
CA ASP A 89 27.34 -1.18 -9.21
C ASP A 89 26.50 -1.63 -8.01
N THR A 90 27.16 -2.15 -6.99
CA THR A 90 26.55 -2.52 -5.72
C THR A 90 27.03 -1.55 -4.65
N VAL A 91 26.09 -0.85 -4.01
CA VAL A 91 26.37 0.07 -2.90
C VAL A 91 25.82 -0.50 -1.61
N GLY A 92 26.71 -0.77 -0.65
CA GLY A 92 26.30 -1.13 0.72
C GLY A 92 25.94 0.13 1.49
N VAL A 93 24.77 0.18 2.13
CA VAL A 93 24.34 1.31 2.96
C VAL A 93 24.13 0.83 4.38
N ASP A 94 24.90 1.38 5.32
CA ASP A 94 24.76 1.12 6.74
C ASP A 94 23.89 2.18 7.42
N LYS A 95 23.03 1.74 8.34
CA LYS A 95 22.21 2.63 9.18
C LYS A 95 22.71 2.54 10.62
N GLY A 96 23.52 3.52 11.02
CA GLY A 96 23.88 3.68 12.41
C GLY A 96 22.71 4.13 13.29
N TYR A 97 22.76 3.80 14.58
CA TYR A 97 21.72 4.11 15.57
C TYR A 97 21.44 5.62 15.76
N ILE A 98 22.40 6.47 15.40
CA ILE A 98 22.37 7.92 15.63
C ILE A 98 22.70 8.75 14.40
N GLU A 99 23.05 8.13 13.27
CA GLU A 99 23.63 8.83 12.12
C GLU A 99 22.90 8.62 10.81
N ALA A 100 23.15 9.58 9.91
CA ALA A 100 22.81 9.55 8.50
C ALA A 100 23.33 8.25 7.85
N TYR A 101 22.58 7.74 6.88
CA TYR A 101 22.94 6.53 6.13
C TYR A 101 24.32 6.72 5.50
N THR A 102 25.27 5.82 5.75
CA THR A 102 26.61 5.93 5.17
C THR A 102 26.81 4.80 4.18
N ASP A 103 27.25 5.14 2.98
CA ASP A 103 27.48 4.16 1.93
C ASP A 103 28.91 3.60 1.93
N SER A 104 29.13 2.54 1.15
CA SER A 104 30.44 1.90 0.99
C SER A 104 31.50 2.77 0.32
N ASN A 105 31.11 3.90 -0.27
CA ASN A 105 32.02 4.90 -0.81
C ASN A 105 32.37 5.99 0.23
N GLY A 106 31.80 5.90 1.43
CA GLY A 106 32.01 6.85 2.52
C GLY A 106 31.14 8.10 2.43
N GLU A 107 30.16 8.15 1.52
CA GLU A 107 29.23 9.26 1.43
C GLU A 107 28.14 9.15 2.49
N ARG A 108 27.82 10.28 3.13
CA ARG A 108 26.78 10.39 4.15
C ARG A 108 25.49 10.94 3.53
N HIS A 109 24.44 10.14 3.58
CA HIS A 109 23.12 10.43 3.04
C HIS A 109 22.14 10.75 4.16
N GLY A 110 21.52 11.93 4.11
CA GLY A 110 20.51 12.35 5.09
C GLY A 110 21.02 13.30 6.18
N GLU A 111 22.14 14.00 5.96
CA GLU A 111 22.54 15.12 6.81
C GLU A 111 21.40 16.16 6.90
N GLY A 112 21.00 16.52 8.12
CA GLY A 112 19.89 17.44 8.39
C GLY A 112 18.51 16.80 8.64
N ARG A 113 18.38 15.47 8.60
CA ARG A 113 17.13 14.77 8.99
C ARG A 113 17.36 13.96 10.26
N PRO A 114 16.59 14.16 11.35
CA PRO A 114 16.70 13.29 12.52
C PRO A 114 16.36 11.86 12.10
N ALA A 115 17.16 10.90 12.59
CA ALA A 115 16.94 9.49 12.32
C ALA A 115 15.48 9.11 12.60
N VAL A 116 14.78 8.56 11.61
CA VAL A 116 13.43 8.02 11.81
C VAL A 116 13.58 6.82 12.74
N ARG A 117 13.20 7.01 14.00
CA ARG A 117 13.16 5.98 15.05
C ARG A 117 12.02 5.03 14.69
N GLY A 118 12.36 3.93 14.02
CA GLY A 118 11.48 2.76 13.97
C GLY A 118 11.52 2.10 15.34
N GLU A 119 10.48 2.26 16.14
CA GLU A 119 10.38 1.56 17.42
C GLU A 119 10.18 0.07 17.15
N HIS A 120 11.21 -0.72 17.42
CA HIS A 120 11.10 -2.17 17.53
C HIS A 120 10.64 -2.49 18.96
N PRO A 121 9.47 -3.12 19.19
CA PRO A 121 9.04 -3.48 20.53
C PRO A 121 10.03 -4.51 21.08
N ARG A 122 10.75 -4.16 22.16
CA ARG A 122 11.55 -5.14 22.89
C ARG A 122 10.60 -6.08 23.62
N HIS A 123 10.68 -7.37 23.34
CA HIS A 123 10.16 -8.39 24.26
C HIS A 123 10.91 -8.22 25.59
N GLY A 124 10.19 -7.80 26.63
CA GLY A 124 10.73 -7.66 27.97
C GLY A 124 11.22 -9.01 28.48
N GLN A 125 12.52 -9.10 28.79
CA GLN A 125 13.01 -10.09 29.74
C GLN A 125 12.50 -9.67 31.12
N GLY A 126 11.57 -10.45 31.68
CA GLY A 126 11.20 -10.33 33.09
C GLY A 126 12.41 -10.62 33.98
N PRO A 127 12.48 -10.01 35.18
CA PRO A 127 13.62 -10.21 36.08
C PRO A 127 13.75 -11.68 36.50
N ALA A 128 14.97 -12.19 36.46
CA ALA A 128 15.32 -13.52 36.92
C ALA A 128 14.98 -13.69 38.41
N ALA A 129 14.17 -14.70 38.72
CA ALA A 129 13.96 -15.15 40.09
C ALA A 129 15.28 -15.68 40.65
N GLN A 130 15.65 -15.22 41.86
CA GLN A 130 16.78 -15.78 42.59
C GLN A 130 16.40 -17.17 43.14
N PRO A 131 17.30 -18.18 43.03
CA PRO A 131 17.07 -19.52 43.56
C PRO A 131 17.16 -19.56 45.10
N PRO A 132 16.64 -20.64 45.75
CA PRO A 132 16.09 -20.63 47.10
C PRO A 132 17.08 -20.42 48.24
#